data_AF-A0A4U6U0C6-F1
#
_entry.id   AF-A0A4U6U0C6-F1
#
_cell.length_a   1.000
_cell.length_b   1.000
_cell.length_c   1.000
_cell.angle_alpha   90.00
_cell.angle_beta   90.00
_cell.angle_gamma   90.00
#
_symmetry.space_group_name_H-M   'P 1'
#
loop_
_entity.id
_entity.type
_entity.pdbx_description
1 polymer ?
#
loop_
_entity_poly.entity_id
_entity_poly.type
_entity_poly.pdbx_seq_one_letter_code
_entity_poly.pdbx_strand_id
1 'polypeptide(L)'
;MSELEDGKKFSKVKTAKSLGYTEPDPCDDLGGMDVARKALILARLLGQQISMDYINVESLYPSELGPDAVSTEDFLESGLVQLDRSVEERVKAASSRGNVLRYVCEIGSTGCQVGLKELPKDSALGRLRGSDNVVEIYSRCYESSPLVIQGAGAGKDTTAAGVLADIIDLQDLFRKTA
;
A
#
# COMPACT_ATOMS: atom_id res chain seq x y z
N MET A 1 -1.52 3.78 8.26
CA MET A 1 -2.14 2.63 8.96
C MET A 1 -1.56 2.40 10.35
N SER A 2 -0.23 2.34 10.55
CA SER A 2 0.38 2.17 11.88
C SER A 2 -0.07 3.23 12.90
N GLU A 3 -0.25 4.47 12.46
CA GLU A 3 -0.76 5.55 13.31
C GLU A 3 -2.21 5.34 13.78
N LEU A 4 -3.04 4.68 12.98
CA LEU A 4 -4.41 4.34 13.36
C LEU A 4 -4.43 3.22 14.38
N GLU A 5 -3.52 2.25 14.24
CA GLU A 5 -3.29 1.21 15.24
C GLU A 5 -2.92 1.82 16.61
N ASP A 6 -2.14 2.90 16.60
CA ASP A 6 -1.75 3.64 17.81
C ASP A 6 -2.88 4.58 18.31
N GLY A 7 -4.09 4.47 17.76
CA GLY A 7 -5.30 5.17 18.21
C GLY A 7 -5.50 6.57 17.64
N LYS A 8 -4.70 6.99 16.64
CA LYS A 8 -4.95 8.27 15.95
C LYS A 8 -6.17 8.15 15.03
N LYS A 9 -6.84 9.28 14.84
CA LYS A 9 -7.99 9.41 13.95
C LYS A 9 -7.58 9.37 12.47
N PHE A 10 -8.44 8.87 11.60
CA PHE A 10 -8.22 8.83 10.15
C PHE A 10 -8.02 10.23 9.56
N SER A 11 -8.73 11.23 10.09
CA SER A 11 -8.62 12.64 9.74
C SER A 11 -7.23 13.25 9.97
N LYS A 12 -6.31 12.55 10.64
CA LYS A 12 -4.89 12.91 10.69
C LYS A 12 -4.16 12.75 9.35
N VAL A 13 -4.80 12.26 8.28
CA VAL A 13 -4.30 12.41 6.91
C VAL A 13 -3.95 13.87 6.59
N LYS A 14 -4.69 14.86 7.13
CA LYS A 14 -4.30 16.29 7.04
C LYS A 14 -2.89 16.57 7.53
N THR A 15 -2.52 15.93 8.65
CA THR A 15 -1.18 16.06 9.22
C THR A 15 -0.15 15.40 8.32
N ALA A 16 -0.44 14.22 7.75
CA ALA A 16 0.42 13.58 6.77
C ALA A 16 0.65 14.48 5.54
N LYS A 17 -0.40 15.13 5.02
CA LYS A 17 -0.30 16.14 3.95
C LYS A 17 0.61 17.30 4.33
N SER A 18 0.43 17.88 5.53
CA SER A 18 1.28 18.98 6.00
C SER A 18 2.77 18.60 6.18
N LEU A 19 3.06 17.32 6.38
CA LEU A 19 4.42 16.78 6.49
C LEU A 19 4.99 16.36 5.12
N GLY A 20 4.22 16.48 4.03
CA GLY A 20 4.63 16.08 2.68
C GLY A 20 4.66 14.57 2.47
N TYR A 21 3.86 13.81 3.22
CA TYR A 21 3.75 12.35 3.09
C TYR A 21 2.62 11.89 2.17
N THR A 22 1.86 12.82 1.60
CA THR A 22 0.81 12.54 0.61
C THR A 22 1.12 13.29 -0.68
N GLU A 23 0.50 12.87 -1.77
CA GLU A 23 0.39 13.66 -2.99
C GLU A 23 -0.35 14.99 -2.74
N PRO A 24 -0.29 15.97 -3.67
CA PRO A 24 -1.01 17.23 -3.57
C PRO A 24 -2.51 17.03 -3.30
N ASP A 25 -3.12 16.04 -3.94
CA ASP A 25 -4.44 15.52 -3.61
C ASP A 25 -4.31 14.17 -2.86
N PRO A 26 -4.64 14.10 -1.55
CA PRO A 26 -4.59 12.85 -0.79
C PRO A 26 -5.52 11.75 -1.31
N CYS A 27 -6.53 12.08 -2.13
CA CYS A 27 -7.39 11.07 -2.75
C CYS A 27 -6.57 10.12 -3.65
N ASP A 28 -5.48 10.59 -4.26
CA ASP A 28 -4.62 9.75 -5.11
C ASP A 28 -3.93 8.63 -4.31
N ASP A 29 -3.54 8.92 -3.06
CA ASP A 29 -2.98 7.92 -2.14
C ASP A 29 -4.06 7.01 -1.56
N LEU A 30 -5.18 7.61 -1.13
CA LEU A 30 -6.25 6.92 -0.40
C LEU A 30 -7.13 6.05 -1.31
N GLY A 31 -7.15 6.33 -2.62
CA GLY A 31 -7.90 5.56 -3.61
C GLY A 31 -7.26 4.23 -3.97
N GLY A 32 -6.02 3.97 -3.54
CA GLY A 32 -5.35 2.66 -3.71
C GLY A 32 -4.70 2.41 -5.06
N MET A 33 -4.77 3.36 -5.99
CA MET A 33 -4.28 3.15 -7.36
C MET A 33 -2.77 3.01 -7.47
N ASP A 34 -1.98 3.63 -6.59
CA ASP A 34 -0.53 3.39 -6.52
C ASP A 34 -0.23 1.92 -6.22
N VAL A 35 -0.90 1.36 -5.20
CA VAL A 35 -0.76 -0.05 -4.83
C VAL A 35 -1.26 -0.96 -5.95
N ALA A 36 -2.37 -0.62 -6.62
CA ALA A 36 -2.89 -1.38 -7.75
C ALA A 36 -1.94 -1.40 -8.97
N ARG A 37 -1.25 -0.29 -9.27
CA ARG A 37 -0.24 -0.25 -10.34
C ARG A 37 0.96 -1.13 -9.99
N LYS A 38 1.44 -1.08 -8.74
CA LYS A 38 2.52 -1.97 -8.27
C LYS A 38 2.08 -3.43 -8.32
N ALA A 39 0.86 -3.73 -7.92
CA ALA A 39 0.26 -5.05 -7.99
C ALA A 39 0.20 -5.60 -9.43
N LEU A 40 -0.21 -4.77 -10.39
CA LEU A 40 -0.26 -5.14 -11.80
C LEU A 40 1.13 -5.53 -12.34
N ILE A 41 2.17 -4.76 -11.96
CA ILE A 41 3.55 -5.07 -12.34
C ILE A 41 3.97 -6.42 -11.74
N LEU A 42 3.75 -6.62 -10.44
CA LEU A 42 4.11 -7.85 -9.75
C LEU A 42 3.35 -9.08 -10.30
N ALA A 43 2.05 -8.96 -10.56
CA ALA A 43 1.24 -10.03 -11.13
C ALA A 43 1.76 -10.45 -12.52
N ARG A 44 2.16 -9.48 -13.34
CA ARG A 44 2.76 -9.74 -14.66
C ARG A 44 4.14 -10.39 -14.54
N LEU A 45 4.95 -9.99 -13.56
CA LEU A 45 6.24 -10.65 -13.26
C LEU A 45 6.04 -12.10 -12.79
N LEU A 46 4.92 -12.41 -12.13
CA LEU A 46 4.51 -13.77 -11.78
C LEU A 46 3.93 -14.57 -12.97
N GLY A 47 3.88 -13.99 -14.17
CA GLY A 47 3.40 -14.63 -15.39
C GLY A 47 1.90 -14.48 -15.67
N GLN A 48 1.17 -13.69 -14.89
CA GLN A 48 -0.25 -13.44 -15.13
C GLN A 48 -0.44 -12.41 -16.25
N GLN A 49 -1.33 -12.70 -17.22
CA GLN A 49 -1.69 -11.78 -18.30
C GLN A 49 -2.99 -11.03 -17.96
N ILE A 50 -2.89 -10.02 -17.10
CA ILE A 50 -4.05 -9.25 -16.63
C ILE A 50 -3.94 -7.75 -17.00
N SER A 51 -5.09 -7.07 -17.01
CA SER A 51 -5.23 -5.61 -17.06
C SER A 51 -5.66 -5.06 -15.69
N MET A 52 -5.72 -3.73 -15.55
CA MET A 52 -6.13 -3.08 -14.30
C MET A 52 -7.55 -3.50 -13.87
N ASP A 53 -8.45 -3.75 -14.82
CA ASP A 53 -9.85 -4.13 -14.55
C ASP A 53 -10.00 -5.48 -13.84
N TYR A 54 -8.94 -6.31 -13.83
CA TYR A 54 -8.90 -7.56 -13.08
C TYR A 54 -8.47 -7.39 -11.63
N ILE A 55 -8.04 -6.19 -11.23
CA ILE A 55 -7.62 -5.88 -9.87
C ILE A 55 -8.80 -5.26 -9.13
N ASN A 56 -9.27 -5.94 -8.09
CA ASN A 56 -10.29 -5.37 -7.21
C ASN A 56 -9.63 -4.42 -6.21
N VAL A 57 -9.98 -3.13 -6.25
CA VAL A 57 -9.37 -2.08 -5.41
C VAL A 57 -10.41 -1.52 -4.46
N GLU A 58 -10.19 -1.69 -3.15
CA GLU A 58 -10.96 -1.03 -2.08
C GLU A 58 -10.39 0.37 -1.83
N SER A 59 -11.17 1.41 -2.14
CA SER A 59 -10.83 2.78 -1.73
C SER A 59 -10.99 2.98 -0.22
N LEU A 60 -10.15 3.81 0.38
CA LEU A 60 -10.27 4.21 1.79
C LEU A 60 -11.33 5.30 2.03
N TYR A 61 -11.95 5.80 0.98
CA TYR A 61 -13.09 6.70 1.02
C TYR A 61 -14.21 6.20 0.09
N PRO A 62 -15.48 6.44 0.43
CA PRO A 62 -16.61 6.08 -0.42
C PRO A 62 -16.72 7.07 -1.60
N SER A 63 -17.40 6.67 -2.67
CA SER A 63 -17.51 7.44 -3.92
C SER A 63 -18.03 8.86 -3.74
N GLU A 64 -18.89 9.08 -2.75
CA GLU A 64 -19.51 10.39 -2.45
C GLU A 64 -18.50 11.40 -1.88
N LEU A 65 -17.34 10.92 -1.42
CA LEU A 65 -16.23 11.74 -0.93
C LEU A 65 -15.02 11.71 -1.88
N GLY A 66 -15.17 11.13 -3.06
CA GLY A 66 -14.10 11.07 -4.05
C GLY A 66 -13.90 12.39 -4.81
N PRO A 67 -12.81 12.47 -5.60
CA PRO A 67 -12.44 13.68 -6.36
C PRO A 67 -13.48 14.09 -7.41
N ASP A 68 -14.31 13.16 -7.89
CA ASP A 68 -15.40 13.46 -8.83
C ASP A 68 -16.64 14.07 -8.14
N ALA A 69 -16.73 13.98 -6.81
CA ALA A 69 -17.91 14.37 -6.03
C ALA A 69 -17.69 15.63 -5.17
N VAL A 70 -16.48 15.80 -4.61
CA VAL A 70 -16.14 16.89 -3.69
C VAL A 70 -14.78 17.49 -4.04
N SER A 71 -14.59 18.77 -3.73
CA SER A 71 -13.28 19.43 -3.87
C SER A 71 -12.26 18.81 -2.90
N THR A 72 -10.98 18.88 -3.24
CA THR A 72 -9.88 18.45 -2.37
C THR A 72 -9.92 19.19 -1.02
N GLU A 73 -10.27 20.48 -1.03
CA GLU A 73 -10.46 21.30 0.17
C GLU A 73 -11.60 20.75 1.05
N ASP A 74 -12.78 20.50 0.48
CA ASP A 74 -13.94 19.99 1.24
C ASP A 74 -13.69 18.58 1.78
N PHE A 75 -13.04 17.73 0.98
CA PHE A 75 -12.63 16.38 1.38
C PHE A 75 -11.72 16.43 2.60
N LEU A 76 -10.70 17.30 2.56
CA LEU A 76 -9.82 17.52 3.69
C LEU A 76 -10.64 18.06 4.86
N GLU A 77 -11.26 19.23 4.74
CA GLU A 77 -11.89 19.95 5.83
C GLU A 77 -12.95 19.12 6.55
N SER A 78 -13.86 18.49 5.81
CA SER A 78 -15.06 17.84 6.34
C SER A 78 -15.17 16.35 6.01
N GLY A 79 -14.76 15.92 4.80
CA GLY A 79 -14.90 14.53 4.34
C GLY A 79 -14.16 13.53 5.21
N LEU A 80 -12.88 13.80 5.52
CA LEU A 80 -12.05 12.92 6.34
C LEU A 80 -12.62 12.66 7.74
N VAL A 81 -13.28 13.65 8.35
CA VAL A 81 -13.85 13.52 9.71
C VAL A 81 -15.05 12.55 9.71
N GLN A 82 -15.78 12.48 8.59
CA GLN A 82 -16.91 11.54 8.44
C GLN A 82 -16.44 10.08 8.45
N LEU A 83 -15.19 9.83 8.05
CA LEU A 83 -14.58 8.50 8.00
C LEU A 83 -13.97 8.05 9.34
N ASP A 84 -13.78 8.96 10.29
CA ASP A 84 -13.11 8.65 11.56
C ASP A 84 -13.80 7.51 12.31
N ARG A 85 -15.13 7.57 12.44
CA ARG A 85 -15.89 6.57 13.20
C ARG A 85 -15.79 5.18 12.57
N SER A 86 -16.05 5.07 11.27
CA SER A 86 -16.07 3.76 10.59
C SER A 86 -14.69 3.11 10.57
N VAL A 87 -13.63 3.90 10.36
CA VAL A 87 -12.25 3.41 10.41
C VAL A 87 -11.86 3.00 11.82
N GLU A 88 -12.19 3.80 12.85
CA GLU A 88 -11.92 3.48 14.24
C GLU A 88 -12.62 2.19 14.69
N GLU A 89 -13.87 1.98 14.29
CA GLU A 89 -14.63 0.74 14.55
C GLU A 89 -13.94 -0.48 13.92
N ARG A 90 -13.49 -0.38 12.66
CA ARG A 90 -12.74 -1.46 11.98
C ARG A 90 -11.43 -1.76 12.71
N VAL A 91 -10.67 -0.74 13.12
CA VAL A 91 -9.40 -0.89 13.85
C VAL A 91 -9.64 -1.57 15.21
N LYS A 92 -10.63 -1.12 15.97
CA LYS A 92 -10.98 -1.71 17.27
C LYS A 92 -11.42 -3.17 17.14
N ALA A 93 -12.22 -3.48 16.12
CA ALA A 93 -12.65 -4.85 15.84
C ALA A 93 -11.45 -5.77 15.52
N ALA A 94 -10.51 -5.31 14.69
CA ALA A 94 -9.29 -6.07 14.41
C ALA A 94 -8.44 -6.25 15.69
N SER A 95 -8.26 -5.17 16.46
CA SER A 95 -7.48 -5.20 17.70
C SER A 95 -8.08 -6.15 18.75
N SER A 96 -9.40 -6.28 18.86
CA SER A 96 -10.04 -7.20 19.81
C SER A 96 -9.79 -8.67 19.47
N ARG A 97 -9.35 -8.96 18.24
CA ARG A 97 -8.96 -10.29 17.76
C ARG A 97 -7.44 -10.50 17.75
N GLY A 98 -6.65 -9.57 18.29
CA GLY A 98 -5.18 -9.63 18.26
C GLY A 98 -4.58 -9.28 16.90
N ASN A 99 -5.37 -8.68 16.02
CA ASN A 99 -4.98 -8.34 14.65
C ASN A 99 -4.83 -6.83 14.47
N VAL A 100 -4.25 -6.44 13.34
CA VAL A 100 -4.08 -5.06 12.90
C VAL A 100 -4.58 -4.90 11.47
N LEU A 101 -4.97 -3.68 11.11
CA LEU A 101 -5.32 -3.36 9.73
C LEU A 101 -4.09 -2.86 8.96
N ARG A 102 -3.89 -3.40 7.76
CA ARG A 102 -2.90 -2.95 6.80
C ARG A 102 -3.55 -2.82 5.43
N TYR A 103 -3.11 -1.82 4.67
CA TYR A 103 -3.52 -1.67 3.28
C TYR A 103 -2.52 -2.46 2.43
N VAL A 104 -2.97 -3.55 1.81
CA VAL A 104 -2.10 -4.53 1.14
C VAL A 104 -2.63 -4.87 -0.24
N CYS A 105 -1.75 -5.44 -1.05
CA CYS A 105 -2.14 -6.18 -2.24
C CYS A 105 -1.91 -7.68 -2.01
N GLU A 106 -2.90 -8.50 -2.31
CA GLU A 106 -2.80 -9.97 -2.37
C GLU A 106 -2.89 -10.41 -3.84
N ILE A 107 -1.86 -11.11 -4.32
CA ILE A 107 -1.80 -11.65 -5.69
C ILE A 107 -1.77 -13.17 -5.58
N GLY A 108 -2.82 -13.82 -6.08
CA GLY A 108 -2.95 -15.27 -6.03
C GLY A 108 -3.40 -15.85 -7.36
N SER A 109 -3.61 -17.16 -7.38
CA SER A 109 -4.18 -17.87 -8.54
C SER A 109 -5.64 -17.49 -8.82
N THR A 110 -6.35 -16.99 -7.80
CA THR A 110 -7.76 -16.60 -7.86
C THR A 110 -7.99 -15.13 -8.19
N GLY A 111 -6.92 -14.33 -8.32
CA GLY A 111 -6.99 -12.92 -8.71
C GLY A 111 -6.05 -12.01 -7.93
N CYS A 112 -6.26 -10.71 -8.10
CA CYS A 112 -5.49 -9.64 -7.48
C CYS A 112 -6.43 -8.72 -6.71
N GLN A 113 -6.19 -8.54 -5.41
CA GLN A 113 -7.02 -7.72 -4.52
C GLN A 113 -6.16 -6.69 -3.80
N VAL A 114 -6.61 -5.45 -3.79
CA VAL A 114 -5.96 -4.33 -3.11
C VAL A 114 -6.95 -3.75 -2.12
N GLY A 115 -6.57 -3.65 -0.85
CA GLY A 115 -7.50 -3.13 0.16
C GLY A 115 -7.01 -3.29 1.59
N LEU A 116 -7.90 -2.98 2.52
CA LEU A 116 -7.66 -3.16 3.94
C LEU A 116 -7.79 -4.63 4.32
N LYS A 117 -6.69 -5.20 4.79
CA LYS A 117 -6.63 -6.55 5.32
C LYS A 117 -6.39 -6.52 6.82
N GLU A 118 -7.13 -7.39 7.50
CA GLU A 118 -6.89 -7.74 8.89
C GLU A 118 -5.83 -8.83 8.95
N LEU A 119 -4.73 -8.57 9.64
CA LEU A 119 -3.56 -9.44 9.72
C LEU A 119 -3.15 -9.65 11.18
N PRO A 120 -2.61 -10.83 11.55
CA PRO A 120 -2.02 -11.04 12.87
C PRO A 120 -0.99 -9.97 13.17
N LYS A 121 -1.05 -9.38 14.36
CA LYS A 121 -0.11 -8.32 14.77
C LYS A 121 1.35 -8.75 14.66
N ASP A 122 1.59 -10.05 14.82
CA ASP A 122 2.92 -10.65 14.90
C ASP A 122 3.45 -11.14 13.53
N SER A 123 2.64 -11.04 12.46
CA SER A 123 3.08 -11.38 11.09
C SER A 123 4.09 -10.36 10.55
N ALA A 124 4.75 -10.66 9.41
CA ALA A 124 5.70 -9.69 8.85
C ALA A 124 4.99 -8.40 8.41
N LEU A 125 3.87 -8.52 7.69
CA LEU A 125 3.02 -7.37 7.34
C LEU A 125 2.40 -6.69 8.57
N GLY A 126 2.02 -7.45 9.60
CA GLY A 126 1.44 -6.93 10.84
C GLY A 126 2.41 -6.08 11.64
N ARG A 127 3.70 -6.45 11.67
CA ARG A 127 4.74 -5.71 12.39
C ARG A 127 5.21 -4.44 11.69
N LEU A 128 4.71 -4.14 10.48
CA LEU A 128 5.09 -2.96 9.72
C LEU A 128 4.83 -1.65 10.49
N ARG A 129 5.85 -0.80 10.56
CA ARG A 129 5.81 0.52 11.21
C ARG A 129 6.37 1.58 10.26
N GLY A 130 5.91 2.81 10.44
CA GLY A 130 6.37 3.95 9.66
C GLY A 130 5.95 3.84 8.18
N SER A 131 6.89 4.18 7.30
CA SER A 131 6.72 4.24 5.85
C SER A 131 7.48 3.14 5.09
N ASP A 132 7.92 2.11 5.80
CA ASP A 132 8.50 0.92 5.16
C ASP A 132 7.43 0.20 4.34
N ASN A 133 7.86 -0.44 3.26
CA ASN A 133 7.08 -1.41 2.52
C ASN A 133 7.58 -2.82 2.84
N VAL A 134 6.67 -3.79 2.81
CA VAL A 134 6.96 -5.22 3.00
C VAL A 134 6.33 -6.01 1.88
N VAL A 135 7.06 -6.97 1.34
CA VAL A 135 6.57 -7.95 0.36
C VAL A 135 6.81 -9.34 0.93
N GLU A 136 5.74 -10.15 0.99
CA GLU A 136 5.81 -11.58 1.30
C GLU A 136 5.70 -12.38 -0.01
N ILE A 137 6.69 -13.22 -0.31
CA ILE A 137 6.72 -14.06 -1.52
C ILE A 137 6.60 -15.52 -1.10
N TYR A 138 5.48 -16.12 -1.49
CA TYR A 138 5.21 -17.54 -1.31
C TYR A 138 5.59 -18.30 -2.58
N SER A 139 6.28 -19.42 -2.44
CA SER A 139 6.63 -20.30 -3.56
C SER A 139 6.66 -21.75 -3.10
N ARG A 140 6.89 -22.68 -4.03
CA ARG A 140 7.05 -24.11 -3.71
C ARG A 140 8.11 -24.37 -2.62
N CYS A 141 9.16 -23.55 -2.56
CA CYS A 141 10.22 -23.71 -1.56
C CYS A 141 9.95 -22.90 -0.27
N TYR A 142 9.00 -21.96 -0.30
CA TYR A 142 8.69 -21.00 0.76
C TYR A 142 7.18 -20.99 1.01
N GLU A 143 6.58 -22.17 1.23
CA GLU A 143 5.12 -22.32 1.38
C GLU A 143 4.67 -21.96 2.80
N SER A 144 5.35 -22.49 3.82
CA SER A 144 5.01 -22.27 5.23
C SER A 144 5.67 -21.04 5.85
N SER A 145 6.77 -20.58 5.25
CA SER A 145 7.50 -19.38 5.67
C SER A 145 7.89 -18.60 4.42
N PRO A 146 7.17 -17.51 4.08
CA PRO A 146 7.45 -16.75 2.87
C PRO A 146 8.83 -16.09 2.95
N LEU A 147 9.38 -15.78 1.78
CA LEU A 147 10.48 -14.82 1.69
C LEU A 147 9.92 -13.42 1.98
N VAL A 148 10.46 -12.76 3.00
CA VAL A 148 10.05 -11.41 3.40
C VAL A 148 11.12 -10.42 2.99
N ILE A 149 10.73 -9.43 2.18
CA ILE A 149 11.58 -8.30 1.81
C ILE A 149 10.97 -7.04 2.43
N GLN A 150 11.73 -6.34 3.26
CA GLN A 150 11.31 -5.12 3.93
C GLN A 150 12.34 -4.01 3.71
N GLY A 151 11.86 -2.78 3.52
CA GLY A 151 12.68 -1.58 3.54
C GLY A 151 11.88 -0.33 3.24
N ALA A 152 12.56 0.81 3.20
CA ALA A 152 11.93 2.08 2.86
C ALA A 152 11.27 2.01 1.48
N GLY A 153 9.96 2.25 1.43
CA GLY A 153 9.16 2.16 0.21
C GLY A 153 9.20 3.40 -0.68
N ALA A 154 9.70 4.51 -0.14
CA ALA A 154 9.82 5.81 -0.79
C ALA A 154 11.01 6.57 -0.17
N GLY A 155 11.54 7.54 -0.91
CA GLY A 155 12.67 8.36 -0.48
C GLY A 155 13.56 8.72 -1.66
N LYS A 156 14.06 9.96 -1.70
CA LYS A 156 14.86 10.44 -2.84
C LYS A 156 16.10 9.57 -3.07
N ASP A 157 16.86 9.33 -2.01
CA ASP A 157 18.13 8.60 -2.11
C ASP A 157 17.92 7.11 -2.38
N THR A 158 16.95 6.48 -1.71
CA THR A 158 16.63 5.05 -1.89
C THR A 158 16.08 4.77 -3.28
N THR A 159 15.18 5.60 -3.79
CA THR A 159 14.66 5.48 -5.16
C THR A 159 15.77 5.74 -6.19
N ALA A 160 16.59 6.77 -6.01
CA ALA A 160 17.70 7.07 -6.92
C ALA A 160 18.73 5.92 -6.96
N ALA A 161 19.03 5.31 -5.81
CA ALA A 161 19.92 4.17 -5.73
C ALA A 161 19.36 2.95 -6.48
N GLY A 162 18.06 2.68 -6.38
CA GLY A 162 17.40 1.60 -7.14
C GLY A 162 17.49 1.83 -8.65
N VAL A 163 17.17 3.04 -9.12
CA VAL A 163 17.29 3.40 -10.54
C VAL A 163 18.75 3.29 -11.03
N LEU A 164 19.72 3.72 -10.22
CA LEU A 164 21.14 3.59 -10.57
C LEU A 164 21.57 2.13 -10.67
N ALA A 165 21.10 1.26 -9.79
CA ALA A 165 21.38 -0.17 -9.85
C ALA A 165 20.89 -0.76 -11.19
N ASP A 166 19.65 -0.45 -11.61
CA ASP A 166 19.12 -0.89 -12.90
C ASP A 166 19.98 -0.38 -14.09
N ILE A 167 20.49 0.86 -14.02
CA ILE A 167 21.38 1.41 -15.06
C ILE A 167 22.71 0.64 -15.13
N ILE A 168 23.27 0.24 -13.99
CA ILE A 168 24.50 -0.55 -13.91
C ILE A 168 24.26 -1.96 -14.46
N ASP A 169 23.16 -2.59 -14.06
CA ASP A 169 22.78 -3.92 -14.56
C ASP A 169 22.60 -3.91 -16.09
N LEU A 170 21.96 -2.87 -16.62
CA LEU A 170 21.85 -2.65 -18.07
C LEU A 170 23.23 -2.53 -18.72
N GLN A 171 24.17 -1.78 -18.14
CA GLN A 171 25.53 -1.63 -18.68
C GLN A 171 26.26 -2.98 -18.77
N ASP A 172 26.07 -3.89 -17.82
CA ASP A 172 26.71 -5.20 -17.83
C ASP A 172 26.16 -6.11 -18.93
N LEU A 173 24.90 -5.96 -19.33
CA LEU A 173 24.33 -6.67 -20.49
C LEU A 173 24.97 -6.26 -21.83
N PHE A 174 25.53 -5.06 -21.92
CA PHE A 174 26.18 -4.54 -23.14
C PHE A 174 27.68 -4.80 -23.21
N ARG A 175 28.30 -5.36 -22.16
CA ARG A 175 29.70 -5.76 -22.23
C ARG A 175 29.81 -6.92 -23.22
N LYS A 176 30.39 -6.65 -24.40
CA LYS A 176 30.89 -7.71 -25.28
C LYS A 176 31.86 -8.54 -24.46
N THR A 177 31.55 -9.83 -24.27
CA THR A 177 32.54 -10.82 -23.86
C THR A 177 33.70 -10.73 -24.84
N ALA A 178 34.82 -10.18 -24.35
CA ALA A 178 36.09 -10.17 -25.07
C ALA A 178 36.72 -11.57 -25.04
#